data_AF-A0A3R6QVF2-F1
#
_entry.id   AF-A0A3R6QVF2-F1
#
_cell.length_a   1.000
_cell.length_b   1.000
_cell.length_c   1.000
_cell.angle_alpha   90.00
_cell.angle_beta   90.00
_cell.angle_gamma   90.00
#
_symmetry.space_group_name_H-M   'P 1'
#
loop_
_entity.id
_entity.type
_entity.pdbx_description
1 polymer ?
#
loop_
_entity_poly.entity_id
_entity_poly.type
_entity_poly.pdbx_seq_one_letter_code
_entity_poly.pdbx_strand_id
1 'polypeptide(L)'
;MSTIDELLRYMKKRDKSILITNNQLSDYELNVVVVKILSWLKLEHKRSIWIAQGKKTSFKSLEVNIRYPWCANLYQLVENEKLFHDYFSIKEGKFDFADEVSEEEKIMAREKAYQNYNPQKHI
;
A
#
# COMPACT_ATOMS: atom_id res chain seq x y z
N MET A 1 9.09 1.19 -13.90
CA MET A 1 7.71 0.92 -13.44
C MET A 1 7.67 1.17 -11.95
N SER A 2 6.65 1.84 -11.42
CA SER A 2 6.58 2.14 -9.99
C SER A 2 6.02 0.96 -9.19
N THR A 3 6.33 0.86 -7.89
CA THR A 3 5.76 -0.17 -7.00
C THR A 3 4.23 -0.21 -7.06
N ILE A 4 3.58 0.95 -7.19
CA ILE A 4 2.12 1.03 -7.31
C ILE A 4 1.60 0.44 -8.62
N ASP A 5 2.36 0.54 -9.72
CA ASP A 5 1.98 -0.09 -10.99
C ASP A 5 1.93 -1.61 -10.84
N GLU A 6 2.91 -2.20 -10.14
CA GLU A 6 2.96 -3.64 -9.90
C GLU A 6 1.83 -4.10 -8.97
N LEU A 7 1.53 -3.35 -7.90
CA LEU A 7 0.37 -3.62 -7.03
C LEU A 7 -0.95 -3.61 -7.82
N LEU A 8 -1.14 -2.62 -8.69
CA LEU A 8 -2.34 -2.52 -9.54
C LEU A 8 -2.37 -3.62 -10.61
N ARG A 9 -1.23 -3.97 -11.19
CA ARG A 9 -1.10 -5.07 -12.16
C ARG A 9 -1.44 -6.41 -11.52
N TYR A 10 -0.97 -6.65 -10.29
CA TYR A 10 -1.36 -7.81 -9.50
C TYR A 10 -2.87 -7.85 -9.28
N MET A 11 -3.52 -6.74 -8.94
CA MET A 11 -4.98 -6.72 -8.76
C MET A 11 -5.75 -7.08 -10.04
N LYS A 12 -5.18 -6.79 -11.22
CA LYS A 12 -5.77 -7.14 -12.52
C LYS A 12 -5.50 -8.59 -12.95
N LYS A 13 -4.26 -9.07 -12.76
CA LYS A 13 -3.82 -10.38 -13.26
C LYS A 13 -3.97 -11.52 -12.25
N ARG A 14 -4.01 -11.20 -10.95
CA ARG A 14 -3.94 -12.13 -9.82
C ARG A 14 -2.71 -13.05 -9.84
N ASP A 15 -1.63 -12.57 -10.44
CA ASP A 15 -0.36 -13.29 -10.55
C ASP A 15 0.60 -12.79 -9.46
N LYS A 16 0.80 -13.62 -8.43
CA LYS A 16 1.65 -13.27 -7.27
C LYS A 16 3.12 -13.08 -7.61
N SER A 17 3.61 -13.71 -8.68
CA SER A 17 5.03 -13.62 -9.10
C SER A 17 5.44 -12.19 -9.48
N ILE A 18 4.46 -11.32 -9.73
CA ILE A 18 4.64 -9.88 -9.94
C ILE A 18 5.17 -9.19 -8.68
N LEU A 19 4.73 -9.64 -7.50
CA LEU A 19 4.98 -8.96 -6.23
C LEU A 19 5.95 -9.68 -5.31
N ILE A 20 5.97 -11.01 -5.36
CA ILE A 20 6.75 -11.83 -4.45
C ILE A 20 7.62 -12.82 -5.22
N THR A 21 8.85 -12.97 -4.76
CA THR A 21 9.81 -13.94 -5.30
C THR A 21 10.16 -15.03 -4.31
N ASN A 22 10.19 -14.70 -3.02
CA ASN A 22 10.70 -15.59 -1.97
C ASN A 22 9.68 -15.86 -0.84
N ASN A 23 8.54 -15.16 -0.82
CA ASN A 23 7.55 -15.28 0.24
C ASN A 23 6.51 -16.41 0.00
N GLN A 24 6.10 -17.07 1.09
CA GLN A 24 5.15 -18.19 1.12
C GLN A 24 3.68 -17.78 1.31
N LEU A 25 3.37 -16.47 1.30
CA LEU A 25 1.98 -16.01 1.42
C LEU A 25 1.06 -16.66 0.37
N SER A 26 -0.12 -17.09 0.83
CA SER A 26 -1.18 -17.53 -0.07
C SER A 26 -1.72 -16.36 -0.90
N ASP A 27 -2.38 -16.67 -2.01
CA ASP A 27 -2.98 -15.66 -2.89
C ASP A 27 -4.00 -14.79 -2.14
N TYR A 28 -4.76 -15.39 -1.22
CA TYR A 28 -5.72 -14.69 -0.38
C TYR A 28 -5.03 -13.70 0.56
N GLU A 29 -3.99 -14.14 1.26
CA GLU A 29 -3.25 -13.30 2.20
C GLU A 29 -2.57 -12.14 1.51
N LEU A 30 -1.90 -12.40 0.38
CA LEU A 30 -1.30 -11.36 -0.43
C LEU A 30 -2.36 -10.36 -0.92
N ASN A 31 -3.51 -10.85 -1.40
CA ASN A 31 -4.60 -10.00 -1.84
C ASN A 31 -5.11 -9.08 -0.71
N VAL A 32 -5.28 -9.61 0.50
CA VAL A 32 -5.70 -8.80 1.66
C VAL A 32 -4.69 -7.67 1.92
N VAL A 33 -3.39 -7.97 1.91
CA VAL A 33 -2.35 -6.96 2.13
C VAL A 33 -2.35 -5.89 1.03
N VAL A 34 -2.39 -6.30 -0.24
CA VAL A 34 -2.40 -5.36 -1.38
C VAL A 34 -3.64 -4.45 -1.34
N VAL A 35 -4.81 -5.01 -1.00
CA VAL A 35 -6.05 -4.25 -0.78
C VAL A 35 -5.88 -3.19 0.31
N LYS A 36 -5.22 -3.52 1.42
CA LYS A 36 -4.98 -2.57 2.52
C LYS A 36 -4.07 -1.42 2.09
N ILE A 37 -2.98 -1.72 1.38
CA ILE A 37 -2.04 -0.70 0.86
C ILE A 37 -2.75 0.23 -0.13
N LEU A 38 -3.42 -0.32 -1.15
CA LEU A 38 -4.09 0.49 -2.17
C LEU A 38 -5.25 1.31 -1.59
N SER A 39 -5.99 0.77 -0.63
CA SER A 39 -7.04 1.50 0.08
C SER A 39 -6.49 2.67 0.89
N TRP A 40 -5.37 2.46 1.58
CA TRP A 40 -4.68 3.51 2.33
C TRP A 40 -4.20 4.64 1.41
N LEU A 41 -3.51 4.32 0.31
CA LEU A 41 -3.05 5.31 -0.67
C LEU A 41 -4.21 6.12 -1.28
N LYS A 42 -5.31 5.44 -1.62
CA LYS A 42 -6.53 6.08 -2.12
C LYS A 42 -7.14 7.04 -1.10
N LEU A 43 -7.12 6.68 0.18
CA LEU A 43 -7.60 7.56 1.26
C LEU A 43 -6.69 8.76 1.47
N GLU A 44 -5.37 8.57 1.40
CA GLU A 44 -4.39 9.65 1.50
C GLU A 44 -4.57 10.68 0.38
N HIS A 45 -4.84 10.26 -0.86
CA HIS A 45 -5.20 11.20 -1.92
C HIS A 45 -6.51 11.96 -1.62
N LYS A 46 -7.54 11.29 -1.07
CA LYS A 46 -8.76 12.01 -0.65
C LYS A 46 -8.46 13.04 0.43
N ARG A 47 -7.57 12.72 1.37
CA ARG A 47 -7.13 13.64 2.42
C ARG A 47 -6.39 14.85 1.84
N SER A 48 -5.56 14.68 0.81
CA SER A 48 -4.89 15.83 0.17
C SER A 48 -5.91 16.81 -0.44
N ILE A 49 -6.94 16.30 -1.11
CA ILE A 49 -8.05 17.12 -1.64
C ILE A 49 -8.78 17.83 -0.50
N TRP A 50 -9.07 17.13 0.60
CA TRP A 50 -9.74 17.73 1.75
C TRP A 50 -8.91 18.82 2.43
N ILE A 51 -7.59 18.64 2.53
CA ILE A 51 -6.66 19.65 3.04
C ILE A 51 -6.70 20.90 2.14
N ALA A 52 -6.63 20.71 0.82
CA ALA A 52 -6.74 21.80 -0.15
C ALA A 52 -8.09 22.54 -0.08
N GLN A 53 -9.15 21.86 0.34
CA GLN A 53 -10.47 22.44 0.62
C GLN A 53 -10.59 23.10 2.01
N GLY A 54 -9.52 23.17 2.80
CA GLY A 54 -9.52 23.76 4.14
C GLY A 54 -10.14 22.88 5.23
N LYS A 55 -10.37 21.59 4.99
CA LYS A 55 -10.86 20.67 6.03
C LYS A 55 -9.73 20.35 7.02
N LYS A 56 -10.08 20.27 8.32
CA LYS A 56 -9.17 19.88 9.40
C LYS A 56 -8.85 18.38 9.35
N THR A 57 -7.92 17.99 8.49
CA THR A 57 -7.39 16.63 8.40
C THR A 57 -5.89 16.68 8.07
N SER A 58 -5.20 15.55 8.23
CA SER A 58 -3.81 15.37 7.84
C SER A 58 -3.65 14.05 7.09
N PHE A 59 -2.51 13.89 6.42
CA PHE A 59 -1.98 12.58 6.05
C PHE A 59 -1.77 11.74 7.32
N LYS A 60 -1.98 10.43 7.21
CA LYS A 60 -1.75 9.49 8.32
C LYS A 60 -1.21 8.18 7.78
N SER A 61 -0.15 7.70 8.41
CA SER A 61 0.37 6.35 8.24
C SER A 61 -0.72 5.30 8.48
N LEU A 62 -0.52 4.12 7.90
CA LEU A 62 -1.37 2.97 8.16
C LEU A 62 -0.92 2.30 9.47
N GLU A 63 -1.76 2.37 10.50
CA GLU A 63 -1.50 1.68 11.77
C GLU A 63 -1.46 0.17 11.55
N VAL A 64 -0.37 -0.47 11.98
CA VAL A 64 -0.15 -1.91 11.88
C VAL A 64 0.05 -2.52 13.26
N ASN A 65 -0.72 -3.56 13.54
CA ASN A 65 -0.66 -4.30 14.79
C ASN A 65 -0.56 -5.79 14.48
N ILE A 66 0.54 -6.42 14.91
CA ILE A 66 0.87 -7.83 14.64
C ILE A 66 -0.18 -8.83 15.16
N ARG A 67 -1.07 -8.40 16.06
CA ARG A 67 -2.23 -9.22 16.48
C ARG A 67 -3.21 -9.49 15.35
N TYR A 68 -3.19 -8.69 14.28
CA TYR A 68 -3.96 -8.95 13.06
C TYR A 68 -3.07 -9.66 12.02
N PRO A 69 -3.50 -10.83 11.47
CA PRO A 69 -2.67 -11.62 10.56
C PRO A 69 -2.16 -10.85 9.33
N TRP A 70 -3.01 -9.99 8.73
CA TRP A 70 -2.60 -9.21 7.57
C TRP A 70 -1.48 -8.20 7.88
N CYS A 71 -1.37 -7.72 9.12
CA CYS A 71 -0.26 -6.86 9.52
C CYS A 71 1.04 -7.65 9.57
N ALA A 72 1.04 -8.86 10.14
CA ALA A 72 2.22 -9.73 10.17
C ALA A 72 2.70 -10.05 8.73
N ASN A 73 1.76 -10.32 7.83
CA ASN A 73 2.07 -10.54 6.41
C ASN A 73 2.65 -9.28 5.75
N LEU A 74 2.15 -8.10 6.10
CA LEU A 74 2.70 -6.82 5.63
C LEU A 74 4.14 -6.58 6.13
N TYR A 75 4.43 -6.89 7.39
CA TYR A 75 5.81 -6.87 7.91
C TYR A 75 6.71 -7.80 7.09
N GLN A 76 6.29 -9.04 6.88
CA GLN A 76 7.08 -10.00 6.09
C GLN A 76 7.35 -9.52 4.67
N LEU A 77 6.39 -8.85 4.02
CA LEU A 77 6.61 -8.28 2.69
C LEU A 77 7.63 -7.14 2.72
N VAL A 78 7.50 -6.18 3.64
CA VAL A 78 8.42 -5.03 3.75
C VAL A 78 9.84 -5.47 4.13
N GLU A 79 9.99 -6.54 4.91
CA GLU A 79 11.31 -7.05 5.32
C GLU A 79 11.99 -7.91 4.25
N ASN A 80 11.22 -8.74 3.52
CA ASN A 80 11.80 -9.80 2.70
C ASN A 80 11.64 -9.61 1.19
N GLU A 81 10.72 -8.75 0.74
CA GLU A 81 10.49 -8.51 -0.68
C GLU A 81 10.98 -7.11 -1.06
N LYS A 82 12.04 -7.07 -1.88
CA LYS A 82 12.73 -5.83 -2.28
C LYS A 82 11.77 -4.74 -2.79
N LEU A 83 10.77 -5.13 -3.58
CA LEU A 83 9.76 -4.21 -4.13
C LEU A 83 9.03 -3.41 -3.03
N PHE A 84 8.75 -4.05 -1.89
CA PHE A 84 8.08 -3.42 -0.75
C PHE A 84 9.09 -2.71 0.14
N HIS A 85 10.25 -3.33 0.40
CA HIS A 85 11.32 -2.77 1.21
C HIS A 85 11.80 -1.41 0.70
N ASP A 86 12.05 -1.30 -0.61
CA ASP A 86 12.60 -0.09 -1.22
C ASP A 86 11.59 1.07 -1.25
N TYR A 87 10.29 0.79 -1.04
CA TYR A 87 9.22 1.77 -1.25
C TYR A 87 8.42 2.10 0.01
N PHE A 88 8.39 1.19 0.98
CA PHE A 88 7.62 1.32 2.20
C PHE A 88 8.48 1.00 3.41
N SER A 89 8.14 1.61 4.53
CA SER A 89 8.78 1.33 5.81
C SER A 89 7.73 1.08 6.89
N ILE A 90 8.11 0.31 7.90
CA ILE A 90 7.32 0.16 9.12
C ILE A 90 8.17 0.54 10.31
N LYS A 91 7.78 1.62 11.01
CA LYS A 91 8.47 2.11 12.20
C LYS A 91 7.44 2.31 13.31
N GLU A 92 7.72 1.77 14.49
CA GLU A 92 6.86 1.92 15.69
C GLU A 92 5.38 1.56 15.44
N GLY A 93 5.11 0.52 14.65
CA GLY A 93 3.73 0.11 14.35
C GLY A 93 3.03 0.98 13.30
N LYS A 94 3.75 1.83 12.57
CA LYS A 94 3.21 2.67 11.50
C LYS A 94 3.83 2.29 10.17
N PHE A 95 2.98 1.85 9.23
CA PHE A 95 3.35 1.64 7.85
C PHE A 95 3.19 2.95 7.06
N ASP A 96 4.26 3.35 6.39
CA ASP A 96 4.31 4.54 5.55
C ASP A 96 5.26 4.34 4.36
N PHE A 97 5.44 5.36 3.54
CA PHE A 97 6.52 5.39 2.55
C PHE A 97 7.90 5.29 3.23
N ALA A 98 8.88 4.72 2.53
CA ALA A 98 10.27 4.82 2.95
C ALA A 98 10.76 6.28 2.89
N ASP A 99 11.78 6.61 3.68
CA ASP A 99 12.28 8.00 3.80
C ASP A 99 12.92 8.46 2.47
N GLU A 100 13.40 7.51 1.68
CA GLU A 100 14.06 7.70 0.38
C GLU A 100 13.08 8.01 -0.76
N VAL A 101 11.77 7.77 -0.58
CA VAL A 101 10.76 8.08 -1.59
C VAL A 101 10.51 9.58 -1.60
N SER A 102 10.61 10.21 -2.79
CA SER A 102 10.40 11.66 -2.93
C SER A 102 8.93 12.06 -2.73
N GLU A 103 8.68 13.32 -2.36
CA GLU A 103 7.29 13.80 -2.19
C GLU A 103 6.51 13.76 -3.50
N GLU A 104 7.14 14.06 -4.63
CA GLU A 104 6.54 13.92 -5.97
C GLU A 104 6.09 12.48 -6.23
N GLU A 105 6.92 11.49 -5.88
CA GLU A 105 6.56 10.08 -6.01
C GLU A 105 5.42 9.69 -5.08
N LYS A 106 5.40 10.17 -3.83
CA LYS A 106 4.29 9.94 -2.90
C LYS A 106 2.98 10.52 -3.44
N ILE A 107 3.01 11.72 -4.00
CA ILE A 107 1.84 12.36 -4.61
C ILE A 107 1.33 11.51 -5.78
N MET A 108 2.22 11.13 -6.70
CA MET A 108 1.89 10.28 -7.85
C MET A 108 1.33 8.93 -7.43
N ALA A 109 1.90 8.30 -6.40
CA ALA A 109 1.44 7.01 -5.86
C ALA A 109 0.01 7.09 -5.33
N ARG A 110 -0.28 8.10 -4.51
CA ARG A 110 -1.60 8.36 -3.93
C ARG A 110 -2.63 8.61 -5.03
N GLU A 111 -2.32 9.48 -5.99
CA GLU A 111 -3.20 9.79 -7.12
C GLU A 111 -3.46 8.56 -7.99
N LYS A 112 -2.41 7.82 -8.34
CA LYS A 112 -2.52 6.62 -9.17
C LYS A 112 -3.41 5.57 -8.52
N ALA A 113 -3.26 5.32 -7.22
CA ALA A 113 -4.16 4.46 -6.48
C ALA A 113 -5.60 5.00 -6.48
N TYR A 114 -5.80 6.30 -6.27
CA TYR A 114 -7.14 6.90 -6.28
C TYR A 114 -7.89 6.69 -7.61
N GLN A 115 -7.20 6.90 -8.73
CA GLN A 115 -7.77 6.78 -10.08
C GLN A 115 -7.99 5.32 -10.50
N ASN A 116 -7.05 4.43 -10.19
CA ASN A 116 -7.01 3.09 -10.78
C ASN A 116 -7.47 1.96 -9.86
N TYR A 117 -7.52 2.20 -8.55
CA TYR A 117 -7.99 1.20 -7.60
C TYR A 117 -9.48 1.40 -7.31
N ASN A 118 -10.32 0.54 -7.88
CA ASN A 118 -11.73 0.44 -7.55
C ASN A 118 -11.98 -0.87 -6.76
N PRO A 119 -12.03 -0.84 -5.42
CA PRO A 119 -12.30 -2.05 -4.66
C PRO A 119 -13.68 -2.58 -5.07
N GLN A 120 -13.74 -3.83 -5.54
CA GLN A 120 -15.02 -4.52 -5.65
C GLN A 120 -15.60 -4.61 -4.23
N LYS A 121 -16.85 -4.18 -4.05
CA LYS A 121 -17.58 -4.46 -2.80
C LYS A 121 -17.56 -5.98 -2.65
N HIS A 122 -16.90 -6.48 -1.60
CA HIS A 122 -17.13 -7.86 -1.18
C HIS A 122 -18.63 -7.95 -0.82
N ILE A 123 -19.37 -8.69 -1.64
CA ILE A 123 -20.72 -9.19 -1.35
C ILE A 123 -20.53 -10.43 -0.47
#